data_AF-A0A351FV86-F1
#
_entry.id   AF-A0A351FV86-F1
#
_cell.length_a   1.000
_cell.length_b   1.000
_cell.length_c   1.000
_cell.angle_alpha   90.00
_cell.angle_beta   90.00
_cell.angle_gamma   90.00
#
_symmetry.space_group_name_H-M   'P 1'
#
loop_
_entity.id
_entity.type
_entity.pdbx_description
1 polymer ?
#
loop_
_entity_poly.entity_id
_entity_poly.type
_entity_poly.pdbx_seq_one_letter_code
_entity_poly.pdbx_strand_id
1 'polypeptide(L)'
;MDLFEEYGLTRVINACGKMTHLSGAIVLPEIAEAASESLNHFFLLDELQAKVGQVIAEISGAEAGCVTACTSAGITLSIAACMTGHDLAKVLQLPCTQGMKSRVLIQKGHCINYGHPVTQSIRLSGANVVEVGVVNRCTVEELRYALEQGDVAAIVHVESHHT
;
A
#
# COMPACT_ATOMS: atom_id res chain seq x y z
N MET A 1 -14.20 -1.53 -32.54
CA MET A 1 -13.01 -2.40 -32.56
C MET A 1 -13.21 -3.44 -31.49
N ASP A 2 -13.14 -4.73 -31.84
CA ASP A 2 -13.26 -5.81 -30.87
C ASP A 2 -11.86 -6.18 -30.36
N LEU A 3 -11.52 -5.68 -29.16
CA LEU A 3 -10.20 -5.88 -28.55
C LEU A 3 -9.85 -7.36 -28.36
N PHE A 4 -10.85 -8.23 -28.18
CA PHE A 4 -10.60 -9.66 -27.98
C PHE A 4 -10.12 -10.33 -29.27
N GLU A 5 -10.73 -9.98 -30.41
CA GLU A 5 -10.33 -10.51 -31.71
C GLU A 5 -8.97 -9.93 -32.15
N GLU A 6 -8.80 -8.61 -32.02
CA GLU A 6 -7.57 -7.90 -32.42
C GLU A 6 -6.32 -8.42 -31.70
N TYR A 7 -6.40 -8.64 -30.39
CA TYR A 7 -5.27 -9.09 -29.57
C TYR A 7 -5.27 -10.60 -29.30
N GLY A 8 -6.21 -11.36 -29.89
CA GLY A 8 -6.31 -12.81 -29.71
C GLY A 8 -6.58 -13.23 -28.25
N LEU A 9 -7.38 -12.45 -27.53
CA LEU A 9 -7.65 -12.65 -26.10
C LEU A 9 -8.91 -13.49 -25.87
N THR A 10 -8.89 -14.28 -24.80
CA THR A 10 -10.05 -15.09 -24.39
C THR A 10 -11.10 -14.21 -23.69
N ARG A 11 -12.37 -14.38 -24.08
CA ARG A 11 -13.51 -13.74 -23.39
C ARG A 11 -13.78 -14.45 -22.07
N VAL A 12 -13.97 -13.69 -21.00
CA VAL A 12 -14.21 -14.22 -19.65
C VAL A 12 -15.51 -13.65 -19.09
N ILE A 13 -16.33 -14.52 -18.48
CA ILE A 13 -17.45 -14.12 -17.62
C ILE A 13 -17.00 -14.35 -16.18
N ASN A 14 -16.85 -13.27 -15.41
CA ASN A 14 -16.39 -13.35 -14.03
C ASN A 14 -17.57 -13.32 -13.05
N ALA A 15 -17.79 -14.44 -12.36
CA ALA A 15 -18.77 -14.58 -11.27
C ALA A 15 -18.11 -14.77 -9.89
N CYS A 16 -16.78 -14.58 -9.79
CA CYS A 16 -15.97 -14.84 -8.59
C CYS A 16 -15.56 -13.56 -7.83
N GLY A 17 -16.04 -12.38 -8.23
CA GLY A 17 -15.72 -11.11 -7.59
C GLY A 17 -14.44 -10.45 -8.15
N LYS A 18 -13.66 -9.76 -7.29
CA LYS A 18 -12.51 -8.93 -7.71
C LYS A 18 -11.22 -9.74 -7.74
N MET A 19 -10.98 -10.45 -8.85
CA MET A 19 -9.84 -11.36 -8.97
C MET A 19 -8.64 -10.69 -9.64
N THR A 20 -7.48 -10.69 -9.00
CA THR A 20 -6.24 -10.08 -9.53
C THR A 20 -5.85 -10.63 -10.90
N HIS A 21 -5.95 -11.94 -11.11
CA HIS A 21 -5.62 -12.59 -12.38
C HIS A 21 -6.63 -12.29 -13.50
N LEU A 22 -7.80 -11.70 -13.18
CA LEU A 22 -8.81 -11.25 -14.13
C LEU A 22 -8.83 -9.72 -14.26
N SER A 23 -7.72 -9.05 -13.94
CA SER A 23 -7.58 -7.59 -14.00
C SER A 23 -8.45 -6.84 -12.99
N GLY A 24 -8.86 -7.49 -11.89
CA GLY A 24 -9.56 -6.84 -10.79
C GLY A 24 -11.04 -6.58 -11.06
N ALA A 25 -11.48 -5.33 -10.90
CA ALA A 25 -12.87 -4.92 -11.05
C ALA A 25 -13.07 -4.17 -12.36
N ILE A 26 -14.17 -4.45 -13.05
CA ILE A 26 -14.64 -3.61 -14.17
C ILE A 26 -15.09 -2.27 -13.60
N VAL A 27 -14.70 -1.18 -14.26
CA VAL A 27 -15.09 0.18 -13.87
C VAL A 27 -16.45 0.56 -14.46
N LEU A 28 -17.15 1.49 -13.81
CA LEU A 28 -18.41 2.03 -14.31
C LEU A 28 -18.18 2.91 -15.56
N PRO A 29 -19.15 3.02 -16.49
CA PRO A 29 -19.00 3.81 -17.71
C PRO A 29 -18.51 5.24 -17.48
N GLU A 30 -19.05 5.92 -16.49
CA GLU A 30 -18.69 7.30 -16.13
C GLU A 30 -17.21 7.44 -15.71
N ILE A 31 -16.62 6.40 -15.12
CA ILE A 31 -15.20 6.38 -14.75
C ILE A 31 -14.32 6.16 -15.99
N ALA A 32 -14.76 5.29 -16.90
CA ALA A 32 -14.06 5.06 -18.16
C ALA A 32 -14.04 6.31 -19.04
N GLU A 33 -15.16 7.05 -19.09
CA GLU A 33 -15.27 8.32 -19.80
C GLU A 33 -14.32 9.37 -19.23
N ALA A 34 -14.34 9.58 -17.91
CA ALA A 34 -13.43 10.54 -17.25
C ALA A 34 -11.95 10.17 -17.44
N ALA A 35 -11.61 8.88 -17.34
CA ALA A 35 -10.26 8.41 -17.61
C ALA A 35 -9.84 8.69 -19.06
N SER A 36 -10.72 8.40 -20.04
CA SER A 36 -10.45 8.68 -21.46
C SER A 36 -10.28 10.16 -21.74
N GLU A 37 -11.09 11.02 -21.13
CA GLU A 37 -10.96 12.48 -21.26
C GLU A 37 -9.60 12.95 -20.73
N SER A 38 -9.20 12.47 -19.55
CA SER A 38 -7.94 12.87 -18.89
C SER A 38 -6.70 12.65 -19.75
N LEU A 39 -6.70 11.67 -20.66
CA LEU A 39 -5.55 11.34 -21.51
C LEU A 39 -5.19 12.45 -22.53
N ASN A 40 -6.08 13.42 -22.75
CA ASN A 40 -5.86 14.52 -23.69
C ASN A 40 -5.41 15.83 -23.02
N HIS A 41 -5.10 15.80 -21.72
CA HIS A 41 -4.78 16.98 -20.93
C HIS A 41 -3.51 16.80 -20.10
N PHE A 42 -2.89 17.93 -19.75
CA PHE A 42 -1.85 17.99 -18.74
C PHE A 42 -2.45 18.50 -17.43
N PHE A 43 -1.98 17.97 -16.30
CA PHE A 43 -2.41 18.36 -14.98
C PHE A 43 -1.21 18.73 -14.10
N LEU A 44 -1.40 19.70 -13.22
CA LEU A 44 -0.49 19.90 -12.09
C LEU A 44 -0.75 18.79 -11.07
N LEU A 45 0.21 17.88 -10.90
CA LEU A 45 0.05 16.72 -10.02
C LEU A 45 -0.23 17.11 -8.57
N ASP A 46 0.38 18.20 -8.08
CA ASP A 46 0.17 18.67 -6.70
C ASP A 46 -1.29 19.11 -6.47
N GLU A 47 -1.92 19.75 -7.45
CA GLU A 47 -3.33 20.13 -7.37
C GLU A 47 -4.24 18.90 -7.40
N LEU A 48 -3.94 17.95 -8.29
CA LEU A 48 -4.69 16.70 -8.39
C LEU A 48 -4.60 15.91 -7.08
N GLN A 49 -3.40 15.78 -6.51
CA GLN A 49 -3.17 15.09 -5.25
C GLN A 49 -3.90 15.78 -4.09
N ALA A 50 -3.86 17.12 -4.02
CA ALA A 50 -4.57 17.88 -3.00
C ALA A 50 -6.09 17.68 -3.09
N LYS A 51 -6.65 17.65 -4.32
CA LYS A 51 -8.08 17.42 -4.54
C LYS A 51 -8.50 16.00 -4.17
N VAL A 52 -7.75 14.98 -4.58
CA VAL A 52 -8.09 13.60 -4.19
C VAL A 52 -7.88 13.37 -2.69
N GLY A 53 -6.89 14.02 -2.09
CA GLY A 53 -6.67 13.99 -0.64
C GLY A 53 -7.88 14.49 0.15
N GLN A 54 -8.54 15.56 -0.30
CA GLN A 54 -9.79 16.07 0.30
C GLN A 54 -10.91 15.02 0.22
N VAL A 55 -11.12 14.43 -0.96
CA VAL A 55 -12.14 13.38 -1.15
C VAL A 55 -11.88 12.17 -0.23
N ILE A 56 -10.63 11.72 -0.12
CA ILE A 56 -10.27 10.59 0.77
C ILE A 56 -10.53 10.95 2.23
N ALA A 57 -10.17 12.17 2.66
CA ALA A 57 -10.41 12.62 4.03
C ALA A 57 -11.91 12.65 4.36
N GLU A 58 -12.73 13.17 3.43
CA GLU A 58 -14.19 13.24 3.59
C GLU A 58 -14.84 11.85 3.72
N ILE A 59 -14.45 10.88 2.88
CA ILE A 59 -15.06 9.54 2.89
C ILE A 59 -14.55 8.64 4.02
N SER A 60 -13.32 8.84 4.47
CA SER A 60 -12.68 7.97 5.48
C SER A 60 -12.76 8.52 6.90
N GLY A 61 -12.99 9.82 7.06
CA GLY A 61 -12.89 10.51 8.34
C GLY A 61 -11.45 10.73 8.82
N ALA A 62 -10.45 10.46 7.98
CA ALA A 62 -9.05 10.74 8.28
C ALA A 62 -8.73 12.23 8.15
N GLU A 63 -7.64 12.67 8.79
CA GLU A 63 -7.18 14.07 8.73
C GLU A 63 -6.67 14.46 7.33
N ALA A 64 -6.18 13.49 6.55
CA ALA A 64 -5.69 13.67 5.19
C ALA A 64 -5.71 12.34 4.42
N GLY A 65 -5.64 12.43 3.08
CA GLY A 65 -5.51 11.29 2.19
C GLY A 65 -4.39 11.49 1.16
N CYS A 66 -3.77 10.38 0.75
CA CYS A 66 -2.70 10.37 -0.24
C CYS A 66 -2.93 9.21 -1.22
N VAL A 67 -3.14 9.53 -2.48
CA VAL A 67 -3.17 8.53 -3.56
C VAL A 67 -1.73 8.11 -3.88
N THR A 68 -1.55 6.82 -4.08
CA THR A 68 -0.28 6.23 -4.51
C THR A 68 -0.55 5.30 -5.70
N ALA A 69 0.51 4.83 -6.35
CA ALA A 69 0.38 3.99 -7.54
C ALA A 69 -0.44 2.70 -7.31
N CYS A 70 -0.34 2.10 -6.12
CA CYS A 70 -1.08 0.90 -5.71
C CYS A 70 -0.94 0.67 -4.20
N THR A 71 -1.66 -0.32 -3.65
CA THR A 71 -1.58 -0.68 -2.23
C THR A 71 -0.16 -1.04 -1.77
N SER A 72 0.65 -1.71 -2.61
CA SER A 72 2.05 -2.05 -2.26
C SER A 72 2.91 -0.80 -2.09
N ALA A 73 2.74 0.18 -3.00
CA ALA A 73 3.40 1.48 -2.89
C ALA A 73 2.92 2.24 -1.65
N GLY A 74 1.61 2.19 -1.35
CA GLY A 74 1.02 2.75 -0.14
C GLY A 74 1.70 2.24 1.14
N ILE A 75 1.83 0.91 1.30
CA ILE A 75 2.53 0.30 2.44
C ILE A 75 3.96 0.84 2.55
N THR A 76 4.69 0.82 1.44
CA THR A 76 6.09 1.27 1.39
C THR A 76 6.24 2.74 1.78
N LEU A 77 5.38 3.61 1.22
CA LEU A 77 5.41 5.05 1.45
C LEU A 77 4.94 5.43 2.86
N SER A 78 3.93 4.74 3.42
CA SER A 78 3.53 4.95 4.81
C SER A 78 4.67 4.63 5.78
N ILE A 79 5.41 3.56 5.54
CA ILE A 79 6.55 3.19 6.38
C ILE A 79 7.70 4.18 6.22
N ALA A 80 8.01 4.58 4.98
CA ALA A 80 8.99 5.62 4.70
C ALA A 80 8.64 6.91 5.47
N ALA A 81 7.38 7.35 5.40
CA ALA A 81 6.90 8.53 6.13
C ALA A 81 7.05 8.39 7.66
N CYS A 82 6.78 7.22 8.23
CA CYS A 82 7.00 6.96 9.65
C CYS A 82 8.49 7.04 10.06
N MET A 83 9.42 6.69 9.17
CA MET A 83 10.86 6.77 9.43
C MET A 83 11.42 8.18 9.26
N THR A 84 10.97 8.90 8.23
CA THR A 84 11.56 10.18 7.82
C THR A 84 10.86 11.39 8.46
N GLY A 85 9.57 11.27 8.78
CA GLY A 85 8.73 12.43 9.08
C GLY A 85 8.76 13.43 7.92
N HIS A 86 8.85 14.73 8.25
CA HIS A 86 8.93 15.82 7.27
C HIS A 86 10.37 16.22 6.89
N ASP A 87 11.37 15.44 7.30
CA ASP A 87 12.78 15.74 7.04
C ASP A 87 13.16 15.30 5.61
N LEU A 88 13.28 16.28 4.71
CA LEU A 88 13.61 16.03 3.30
C LEU A 88 14.97 15.36 3.13
N ALA A 89 15.96 15.64 3.98
CA ALA A 89 17.27 15.00 3.88
C ALA A 89 17.15 13.49 4.14
N LYS A 90 16.33 13.09 5.12
CA LYS A 90 16.03 11.68 5.39
C LYS A 90 15.24 11.02 4.25
N VAL A 91 14.27 11.72 3.65
CA VAL A 91 13.53 11.22 2.47
C VAL A 91 14.49 10.92 1.32
N LEU A 92 15.40 11.85 1.00
CA LEU A 92 16.38 11.68 -0.07
C LEU A 92 17.46 10.63 0.26
N GLN A 93 17.67 10.31 1.54
CA GLN A 93 18.62 9.29 1.99
C GLN A 93 18.08 7.85 1.82
N LEU A 94 16.76 7.66 1.77
CA LEU A 94 16.17 6.33 1.58
C LEU A 94 16.67 5.67 0.28
N PRO A 95 16.88 4.33 0.28
CA PRO A 95 16.53 3.37 1.32
C PRO A 95 17.61 3.20 2.42
N CYS A 96 18.64 4.05 2.48
CA CYS A 96 19.63 4.00 3.56
C CYS A 96 19.03 4.59 4.84
N THR A 97 18.77 3.76 5.86
CA THR A 97 18.10 4.18 7.10
C THR A 97 19.07 4.57 8.23
N GLN A 98 20.35 4.79 7.94
CA GLN A 98 21.35 5.15 8.95
C GLN A 98 20.91 6.42 9.69
N GLY A 99 20.93 6.38 11.03
CA GLY A 99 20.49 7.49 11.87
C GLY A 99 18.98 7.68 11.96
N MET A 100 18.18 6.73 11.48
CA MET A 100 16.71 6.71 11.60
C MET A 100 16.24 5.50 12.40
N LYS A 101 15.07 5.62 13.04
CA LYS A 101 14.32 4.44 13.46
C LYS A 101 13.96 3.66 12.20
N SER A 102 14.20 2.35 12.19
CA SER A 102 14.02 1.52 10.99
C SER A 102 13.33 0.19 11.26
N ARG A 103 13.03 -0.14 12.53
CA ARG A 103 12.34 -1.38 12.84
C ARG A 103 10.84 -1.22 12.59
N VAL A 104 10.28 -2.14 11.83
CA VAL A 104 8.85 -2.25 11.59
C VAL A 104 8.38 -3.57 12.15
N LEU A 105 7.52 -3.50 13.17
CA LEU A 105 6.97 -4.69 13.80
C LEU A 105 5.79 -5.21 12.99
N ILE A 106 5.72 -6.51 12.78
CA ILE A 106 4.57 -7.18 12.17
C ILE A 106 4.31 -8.49 12.89
N GLN A 107 3.04 -8.79 13.17
CA GLN A 107 2.66 -10.07 13.76
C GLN A 107 2.96 -11.20 12.77
N LYS A 108 3.54 -12.32 13.23
CA LYS A 108 4.00 -13.38 12.33
C LYS A 108 2.88 -13.98 11.46
N GLY A 109 1.66 -14.08 12.01
CA GLY A 109 0.47 -14.49 11.24
C GLY A 109 0.07 -13.52 10.12
N HIS A 110 0.51 -12.26 10.18
CA HIS A 110 0.18 -11.23 9.20
C HIS A 110 1.20 -11.16 8.06
N CYS A 111 2.24 -12.01 8.09
CA CYS A 111 3.23 -12.12 7.03
C CYS A 111 2.67 -12.91 5.83
N ILE A 112 1.61 -12.38 5.22
CA ILE A 112 0.89 -13.00 4.11
C ILE A 112 1.47 -12.63 2.75
N ASN A 113 1.05 -13.37 1.73
CA ASN A 113 1.36 -13.12 0.33
C ASN A 113 0.06 -12.85 -0.45
N TYR A 114 -0.07 -11.67 -1.05
CA TYR A 114 -1.25 -11.24 -1.82
C TYR A 114 -0.96 -11.13 -3.33
N GLY A 115 -0.01 -11.94 -3.82
CA GLY A 115 0.68 -11.77 -5.10
C GLY A 115 2.10 -11.21 -4.94
N HIS A 116 2.43 -10.76 -3.73
CA HIS A 116 3.73 -10.31 -3.27
C HIS A 116 3.78 -10.42 -1.73
N PRO A 117 4.91 -10.78 -1.09
CA PRO A 117 5.00 -10.82 0.37
C PRO A 117 4.88 -9.42 0.99
N VAL A 118 3.99 -9.23 1.97
CA VAL A 118 3.84 -7.94 2.68
C VAL A 118 5.17 -7.46 3.28
N THR A 119 5.97 -8.39 3.80
CA THR A 119 7.29 -8.08 4.36
C THR A 119 8.26 -7.54 3.32
N GLN A 120 8.09 -7.85 2.03
CA GLN A 120 8.91 -7.26 0.98
C GLN A 120 8.52 -5.80 0.73
N SER A 121 7.23 -5.43 0.77
CA SER A 121 6.82 -4.02 0.70
C SER A 121 7.36 -3.19 1.87
N ILE A 122 7.44 -3.79 3.07
CA ILE A 122 8.11 -3.15 4.21
C ILE A 122 9.60 -2.93 3.93
N ARG A 123 10.32 -3.95 3.43
CA ARG A 123 11.76 -3.84 3.15
C ARG A 123 12.09 -2.85 2.03
N LEU A 124 11.19 -2.65 1.07
CA LEU A 124 11.40 -1.70 -0.04
C LEU A 124 11.55 -0.25 0.44
N SER A 125 11.06 0.10 1.63
CA SER A 125 11.30 1.42 2.21
C SER A 125 12.71 1.57 2.80
N GLY A 126 13.50 0.49 2.85
CA GLY A 126 14.75 0.41 3.62
C GLY A 126 14.57 -0.10 5.06
N ALA A 127 13.34 -0.35 5.50
CA ALA A 127 13.06 -0.77 6.86
C ALA A 127 13.45 -2.23 7.16
N ASN A 128 13.76 -2.48 8.43
CA ASN A 128 14.02 -3.79 8.99
C ASN A 128 12.72 -4.39 9.55
N VAL A 129 12.26 -5.48 8.93
CA VAL A 129 11.06 -6.22 9.39
C VAL A 129 11.41 -7.01 10.65
N VAL A 130 10.60 -6.85 11.70
CA VAL A 130 10.66 -7.64 12.93
C VAL A 130 9.34 -8.38 13.09
N GLU A 131 9.39 -9.69 12.89
CA GLU A 131 8.25 -10.57 13.10
C GLU A 131 8.07 -10.83 14.60
N VAL A 132 6.83 -10.71 15.09
CA VAL A 132 6.48 -10.90 16.50
C VAL A 132 5.50 -12.04 16.65
N GLY A 133 5.72 -12.87 17.67
CA GLY A 133 4.88 -14.03 17.98
C GLY A 133 5.07 -15.21 17.01
N VAL A 134 4.04 -16.04 16.90
CA VAL A 134 3.97 -17.20 16.02
C VAL A 134 2.82 -17.06 15.01
N VAL A 135 2.77 -17.95 14.02
CA VAL A 135 1.83 -17.85 12.89
C VAL A 135 0.37 -17.71 13.31
N ASN A 136 -0.04 -18.39 14.38
CA ASN A 136 -1.42 -18.43 14.86
C ASN A 136 -1.65 -17.67 16.19
N ARG A 137 -0.64 -16.94 16.70
CA ARG A 137 -0.75 -16.21 17.97
C ARG A 137 0.33 -15.14 18.08
N CYS A 138 -0.06 -13.92 18.43
CA CYS A 138 0.83 -12.89 18.96
C CYS A 138 0.17 -12.30 20.20
N THR A 139 0.84 -12.31 21.35
CA THR A 139 0.29 -11.70 22.57
C THR A 139 0.67 -10.22 22.67
N VAL A 140 -0.05 -9.47 23.51
CA VAL A 140 0.24 -8.06 23.77
C VAL A 140 1.62 -7.91 24.44
N GLU A 141 2.01 -8.86 25.29
CA GLU A 141 3.31 -8.89 25.95
C GLU A 141 4.46 -9.10 24.97
N GLU A 142 4.30 -10.01 23.99
CA GLU A 142 5.29 -10.23 22.93
C GLU A 142 5.48 -8.94 22.11
N LEU A 143 4.39 -8.25 21.76
CA LEU A 143 4.45 -6.98 21.03
C LEU A 143 5.04 -5.83 21.86
N ARG A 144 4.65 -5.72 23.14
CA ARG A 144 5.18 -4.73 24.08
C ARG A 144 6.68 -4.92 24.29
N TYR A 145 7.13 -6.15 24.49
CA TYR A 145 8.55 -6.48 24.60
C TYR A 145 9.34 -6.04 23.36
N ALA A 146 8.80 -6.30 22.16
CA ALA A 146 9.44 -5.90 20.90
C ALA A 146 9.52 -4.36 20.73
N LEU A 147 8.51 -3.62 21.22
CA LEU A 147 8.49 -2.16 21.26
C LEU A 147 9.54 -1.59 22.23
N GLU A 148 9.66 -2.18 23.41
CA GLU A 148 10.61 -1.77 24.46
C GLU A 148 12.08 -1.91 24.03
N GLN A 149 12.36 -2.75 23.02
CA GLN A 149 13.70 -2.86 22.42
C GLN A 149 14.14 -1.61 21.63
N GLY A 150 13.28 -0.59 21.44
CA GLY A 150 13.65 0.69 20.82
C GLY A 150 13.70 0.70 19.28
N ASP A 151 13.98 1.86 18.69
CA ASP A 151 14.14 2.04 17.22
C ASP A 151 12.98 1.59 16.32
N VAL A 152 11.78 1.49 16.89
CA VAL A 152 10.55 1.15 16.16
C VAL A 152 9.99 2.40 15.48
N ALA A 153 9.87 2.34 14.15
CA ALA A 153 9.25 3.38 13.34
C ALA A 153 7.74 3.17 13.17
N ALA A 154 7.30 1.91 13.01
CA ALA A 154 5.90 1.58 12.79
C ALA A 154 5.55 0.15 13.26
N ILE A 155 4.26 -0.08 13.44
CA ILE A 155 3.66 -1.42 13.57
C ILE A 155 2.72 -1.61 12.38
N VAL A 156 2.88 -2.71 11.65
CA VAL A 156 2.02 -3.06 10.52
C VAL A 156 1.02 -4.12 10.95
N HIS A 157 -0.26 -3.79 10.75
CA HIS A 157 -1.38 -4.71 10.91
C HIS A 157 -1.95 -5.06 9.53
N VAL A 158 -2.30 -6.33 9.32
CA VAL A 158 -2.85 -6.80 8.04
C VAL A 158 -4.14 -7.53 8.33
N GLU A 159 -5.23 -7.04 7.74
CA GLU A 159 -6.47 -7.78 7.62
C GLU A 159 -6.45 -8.52 6.28
N SER A 160 -6.58 -9.84 6.32
CA SER A 160 -6.62 -10.68 5.12
C SER A 160 -7.69 -11.74 5.27
N HIS A 161 -8.47 -11.92 4.21
CA HIS A 161 -9.56 -12.91 4.15
C HIS A 161 -9.20 -14.14 3.32
N HIS A 162 -7.90 -14.39 3.10
CA HIS A 162 -7.46 -15.64 2.51
C HIS A 162 -7.73 -16.77 3.50
N THR A 163 -8.60 -17.70 3.10
CA THR A 163 -8.85 -18.98 3.80
C THR A 163 -7.87 -20.03 3.34
#